data_AF-A0A1M2V232-F1
#
_entry.id   AF-A0A1M2V232-F1
#
_cell.length_a   1.000
_cell.length_b   1.000
_cell.length_c   1.000
_cell.angle_alpha   90.00
_cell.angle_beta   90.00
_cell.angle_gamma   90.00
#
_symmetry.space_group_name_H-M   'P 1'
#
loop_
_entity.id
_entity.type
_entity.pdbx_description
1 polymer ?
#
loop_
_entity_poly.entity_id
_entity_poly.type
_entity_poly.pdbx_seq_one_letter_code
_entity_poly.pdbx_strand_id
1 'polypeptide(L)'
;MYPTLARLVRVLPRSQVDPALRPMPAPVRSDVPKQSLIEILQKRKEEVGEAYPANIRIESLEAKTALRGLPRDARRKLVEMLREH
;
A
#
# COMPACT_ATOMS: atom_id res chain seq x y z
N MET A 1 -20.40 36.45 19.09
CA MET A 1 -19.58 36.80 17.90
C MET A 1 -18.92 35.51 17.42
N TYR A 2 -19.30 34.99 16.25
CA TYR A 2 -18.76 33.71 15.76
C TYR A 2 -17.49 33.95 14.94
N PRO A 3 -16.42 33.16 15.14
CA PRO A 3 -15.22 33.29 14.33
C PRO A 3 -15.52 32.85 12.90
N THR A 4 -15.21 33.71 11.92
CA THR A 4 -15.24 33.36 10.50
C THR A 4 -13.97 32.59 10.13
N LEU A 5 -14.05 31.66 9.16
CA LEU A 5 -12.91 30.81 8.75
C LEU A 5 -11.63 31.60 8.43
N ALA A 6 -11.77 32.80 7.87
CA ALA A 6 -10.66 33.71 7.57
C ALA A 6 -9.89 34.19 8.82
N ARG A 7 -10.50 34.14 10.02
CA ARG A 7 -9.84 34.45 11.30
C ARG A 7 -9.18 33.23 11.97
N LEU A 8 -9.43 32.02 11.45
CA LEU A 8 -8.89 30.78 12.01
C LEU A 8 -7.59 30.32 11.32
N VAL A 9 -7.25 30.91 10.17
CA VAL A 9 -6.07 30.52 9.40
C VAL A 9 -5.25 31.77 9.07
N ARG A 10 -3.94 31.70 9.32
CA ARG A 10 -2.97 32.74 8.95
C ARG A 10 -2.09 32.22 7.82
N VAL A 11 -2.17 32.86 6.66
CA VAL A 11 -1.26 32.57 5.54
C VAL A 11 0.07 33.26 5.81
N LEU A 12 1.15 32.49 5.92
CA LEU A 12 2.51 33.00 6.10
C LEU A 12 3.34 32.74 4.83
N PRO A 13 4.20 33.69 4.43
CA PRO A 13 5.14 33.46 3.34
C PRO A 13 6.17 32.40 3.74
N ARG A 14 6.61 31.58 2.77
CA ARG A 14 7.52 30.44 3.01
C ARG A 14 8.85 30.83 3.68
N SER A 15 9.32 32.06 3.51
CA SER A 15 10.55 32.57 4.14
C SER A 15 10.44 32.76 5.66
N GLN A 16 9.22 32.84 6.20
CA GLN A 16 8.97 33.02 7.64
C GLN A 16 8.73 31.69 8.37
N VAL A 17 8.73 30.57 7.66
CA VAL A 17 8.53 29.23 8.22
C VAL A 17 9.88 28.54 8.33
N ASP A 18 10.20 28.05 9.53
CA ASP A 18 11.42 27.27 9.75
C ASP A 18 11.41 26.01 8.85
N PRO A 19 12.41 25.82 7.97
CA PRO A 19 12.52 24.64 7.11
C PRO A 19 12.56 23.32 7.87
N ALA A 20 12.96 23.32 9.15
CA ALA A 20 12.98 22.14 10.01
C ALA A 20 11.57 21.69 10.45
N LEU A 21 10.57 22.59 10.40
CA LEU A 21 9.17 22.29 10.75
C LEU A 21 8.39 21.63 9.61
N ARG A 22 9.06 21.08 8.59
CA ARG A 22 8.37 20.32 7.54
C ARG A 22 7.67 19.12 8.18
N PRO A 23 6.33 19.06 8.19
CA PRO A 23 5.60 17.96 8.81
C PRO A 23 5.64 16.70 7.96
N MET A 24 6.15 16.78 6.72
CA MET A 24 6.27 15.63 5.84
C MET A 24 7.55 14.85 6.16
N PRO A 25 7.45 13.55 6.46
CA PRO A 25 8.63 12.71 6.55
C PRO A 25 9.40 12.73 5.23
N ALA A 26 10.73 12.61 5.31
CA ALA A 26 11.56 12.50 4.12
C ALA A 26 11.04 11.34 3.24
N PRO A 27 10.96 11.52 1.91
CA PRO A 27 10.54 10.45 1.03
C PRO A 27 11.48 9.26 1.21
N VAL A 28 10.91 8.11 1.54
CA VAL A 28 11.66 6.86 1.66
C VAL A 28 12.12 6.48 0.25
N ARG A 29 13.45 6.40 0.05
CA ARG A 29 14.03 5.96 -1.23
C ARG A 29 13.49 4.57 -1.59
N SER A 30 13.01 4.41 -2.82
CA SER A 30 12.45 3.17 -3.38
C SER A 30 13.51 2.09 -3.65
N ASP A 31 14.79 2.47 -3.56
CA ASP A 31 15.94 1.66 -3.95
C ASP A 31 16.16 0.48 -3.00
N VAL A 32 15.55 0.52 -1.81
CA VAL A 32 15.56 -0.60 -0.86
C VAL A 32 14.41 -1.54 -1.20
N PRO A 33 14.69 -2.80 -1.58
CA PRO A 33 13.63 -3.78 -1.79
C PRO A 33 12.87 -3.99 -0.48
N LYS A 34 11.61 -3.56 -0.45
CA LYS A 34 10.71 -3.82 0.67
C LYS A 34 10.14 -5.22 0.51
N GLN A 35 10.06 -5.94 1.63
CA GLN A 35 9.34 -7.21 1.67
C GLN A 35 7.89 -6.98 1.26
N SER A 36 7.37 -7.86 0.40
CA SER A 36 5.97 -7.79 0.03
C SER A 36 5.08 -8.09 1.23
N LEU A 37 3.86 -7.55 1.25
CA LEU A 37 2.90 -7.88 2.30
C LEU A 37 2.65 -9.39 2.38
N ILE A 38 2.67 -10.08 1.23
CA ILE A 38 2.52 -11.52 1.13
C ILE A 38 3.65 -12.24 1.88
N GLU A 39 4.90 -11.84 1.68
CA GLU A 39 6.06 -12.41 2.40
C GLU A 39 5.92 -12.19 3.92
N ILE A 40 5.50 -11.01 4.35
CA ILE A 40 5.28 -10.70 5.76
C ILE A 40 4.20 -11.60 6.36
N LEU A 41 3.08 -11.78 5.65
CA LEU A 41 1.98 -12.62 6.10
C LEU A 41 2.35 -14.10 6.11
N GLN A 42 3.15 -14.57 5.15
CA GLN A 42 3.69 -15.94 5.12
C GLN A 42 4.60 -16.20 6.32
N LYS A 43 5.54 -15.30 6.60
CA LYS A 43 6.39 -15.38 7.79
C LYS A 43 5.58 -15.45 9.08
N ARG A 44 4.59 -14.57 9.23
CA ARG A 44 3.71 -14.58 10.41
C ARG A 44 2.92 -15.88 10.54
N LYS A 45 2.48 -16.45 9.42
CA LYS A 45 1.78 -17.73 9.41
C LYS A 45 2.71 -18.88 9.86
N GLU A 46 3.95 -18.87 9.41
CA GLU A 46 4.97 -19.84 9.83
C GLU A 46 5.32 -19.70 11.31
N GLU A 47 5.48 -18.47 11.81
CA GLU A 47 5.82 -18.16 13.20
C GLU A 47 4.71 -18.55 14.19
N VAL A 48 3.44 -18.31 13.82
CA VAL A 48 2.28 -18.48 14.70
C VAL A 48 1.64 -19.86 14.56
N GLY A 49 1.82 -20.54 13.43
CA GLY A 49 1.33 -21.90 13.21
C GLY A 49 -0.19 -22.01 13.35
N GLU A 50 -0.65 -22.86 14.28
CA GLU A 50 -2.08 -23.15 14.48
C GLU A 50 -2.88 -21.98 15.06
N ALA A 51 -2.22 -21.02 15.72
CA ALA A 51 -2.89 -19.81 16.22
C ALA A 51 -3.10 -18.75 15.12
N TYR A 52 -2.69 -19.03 13.87
CA TYR A 52 -2.88 -18.10 12.77
C TYR A 52 -4.36 -17.96 12.43
N PRO A 53 -4.87 -16.73 12.27
CA PRO A 53 -6.31 -16.52 12.18
C PRO A 53 -6.85 -17.06 10.85
N ALA A 54 -7.91 -17.89 10.94
CA ALA A 54 -8.48 -18.61 9.80
C ALA A 54 -9.14 -17.70 8.75
N ASN A 55 -9.44 -16.45 9.10
CA ASN A 55 -10.01 -15.47 8.18
C ASN A 55 -8.98 -14.87 7.20
N ILE A 56 -7.68 -15.10 7.40
CA ILE A 56 -6.63 -14.65 6.48
C ILE A 56 -6.13 -15.85 5.67
N ARG A 57 -6.62 -15.97 4.43
CA ARG A 57 -6.14 -16.97 3.46
C ARG A 57 -5.12 -16.34 2.53
N ILE A 58 -3.89 -16.87 2.55
CA ILE A 58 -2.82 -16.49 1.60
C ILE A 58 -2.89 -17.47 0.43
N GLU A 59 -3.25 -16.99 -0.75
CA GLU A 59 -3.26 -17.79 -1.98
C GLU A 59 -1.89 -17.76 -2.67
N SER A 60 -1.48 -18.89 -3.23
CA SER A 60 -0.27 -18.94 -4.05
C SER A 60 -0.52 -18.23 -5.39
N LEU A 61 0.47 -17.46 -5.85
CA LEU A 61 0.43 -16.79 -7.15
C LEU A 61 0.66 -17.79 -8.29
N GLU A 62 -0.22 -18.78 -8.43
CA GLU A 62 -0.23 -19.72 -9.56
C GLU A 62 -0.89 -19.11 -10.81
N ALA A 63 -1.00 -17.78 -10.88
CA ALA A 63 -1.79 -17.07 -11.89
C ALA A 63 -1.40 -17.39 -13.35
N LYS A 64 -0.15 -17.79 -13.62
CA LYS A 64 0.26 -18.12 -15.00
C LYS A 64 -0.22 -19.49 -15.47
N THR A 65 -0.30 -20.47 -14.57
CA THR A 65 -0.82 -21.83 -14.85
C THR A 65 -2.33 -21.89 -14.64
N ALA A 66 -2.87 -21.19 -13.64
CA ALA A 66 -4.31 -21.15 -13.36
C ALA A 66 -5.13 -20.59 -14.54
N LEU A 67 -4.55 -19.66 -15.30
CA LEU A 67 -5.21 -19.08 -16.48
C LEU A 67 -4.98 -19.87 -17.78
N ARG A 68 -4.37 -21.06 -17.73
CA ARG A 68 -4.03 -21.85 -18.93
C ARG A 68 -5.32 -22.45 -19.52
N GLY A 69 -5.55 -22.23 -20.82
CA GLY A 69 -6.77 -22.68 -21.52
C GLY A 69 -7.85 -21.59 -21.68
N LEU A 70 -7.70 -20.43 -21.03
CA LEU A 70 -8.60 -19.30 -21.25
C LEU A 70 -8.29 -18.59 -22.59
N PRO A 71 -9.33 -18.09 -23.29
CA PRO A 71 -9.15 -17.19 -24.43
C PRO A 71 -8.27 -16.00 -24.07
N ARG A 72 -7.47 -15.55 -25.04
CA ARG A 72 -6.43 -14.54 -24.84
C ARG A 72 -6.96 -13.23 -24.24
N ASP A 73 -8.16 -12.83 -24.63
CA ASP A 73 -8.82 -11.61 -24.15
C ASP A 73 -9.28 -11.73 -22.68
N ALA A 74 -9.86 -12.87 -22.31
CA ALA A 74 -10.25 -13.15 -20.93
C ALA A 74 -9.02 -13.20 -20.01
N ARG A 75 -7.93 -13.80 -20.50
CA ARG A 75 -6.64 -13.84 -19.79
C ARG A 75 -6.10 -12.44 -19.52
N ARG A 76 -6.13 -11.57 -20.52
CA ARG A 76 -5.61 -10.20 -20.43
C ARG A 76 -6.39 -9.38 -19.40
N LYS A 77 -7.71 -9.48 -19.42
CA LYS A 77 -8.60 -8.78 -18.48
C LYS A 77 -8.41 -9.25 -17.04
N LEU A 78 -8.28 -10.56 -16.81
CA LEU A 78 -8.03 -11.11 -15.48
C LEU A 78 -6.65 -10.73 -14.94
N VAL A 79 -5.61 -10.72 -15.79
CA VAL A 79 -4.28 -10.25 -15.39
C VAL A 79 -4.28 -8.76 -15.05
N GLU A 80 -5.03 -7.93 -15.78
CA GLU A 80 -5.21 -6.52 -15.45
C GLU A 80 -5.94 -6.33 -14.13
N MET A 81 -6.99 -7.10 -13.85
CA MET A 81 -7.71 -7.06 -12.57
C MET A 81 -6.87 -7.53 -11.37
N LEU A 82 -5.96 -8.49 -11.59
CA LEU A 82 -5.05 -9.02 -10.57
C LEU A 82 -3.83 -8.12 -10.30
N ARG A 83 -3.59 -7.11 -11.14
CA ARG A 83 -2.58 -6.08 -10.87
C ARG A 83 -3.24 -4.99 -10.04
N GLU A 84 -3.09 -5.08 -8.72
CA GLU A 84 -3.40 -3.97 -7.82
C GLU A 84 -2.44 -2.80 -8.07
N HIS A 85 -2.98 -1.58 -8.02
CA HIS A 85 -2.27 -0.29 -8.14
C HIS A 85 -1.54 0.08 -6.85
#